data_AF-A0A0B6AQS6-F1
#
_entry.id   AF-A0A0B6AQS6-F1
#
_cell.length_a   1.000
_cell.length_b   1.000
_cell.length_c   1.000
_cell.angle_alpha   90.00
_cell.angle_beta   90.00
_cell.angle_gamma   90.00
#
_symmetry.space_group_name_H-M   'P 1'
#
loop_
_entity.id
_entity.type
_entity.pdbx_description
1 polymer ?
#
loop_
_entity_poly.entity_id
_entity_poly.type
_entity_poly.pdbx_seq_one_letter_code
_entity_poly.pdbx_strand_id
1 'polypeptide(L)'
;MSNKYRVRKNVLHLTDTEKRDFVRTVLILKEKGIYDRYIAWHGAAGKFHTPPGSDRNAAHMSSAFLPWHREYLLRFERDLQSINPEVTLPYWEWETDAQMQDPSQSQIWSADFMGGNGNPIKDFIVDTGPFAAGRWTTIDEQGNPSGGLKRNFGATKEAPTLPTRDDVLNALKITQYDTPPWDMTSQNSFRNQLEGFINGPQLHNRVHRWVGGQMGVVPTAPNDPVFFLHHANVDRIWAVWQIVHRNQNYQPMKNGPFGQNFRDPMYPWNTTPEDVMNHRKLGYVYDIELRKSKRSS
;
A
#
# COMPACT_ATOMS: atom_id res chain seq x y z
N MET A 1 -32.81 0.29 -0.74
CA MET A 1 -31.81 -0.80 -0.58
C MET A 1 -30.62 -0.21 0.16
N SER A 2 -30.27 -0.71 1.34
CA SER A 2 -29.11 -0.21 2.10
C SER A 2 -27.85 -0.50 1.30
N ASN A 3 -27.13 0.54 0.87
CA ASN A 3 -25.84 0.38 0.20
C ASN A 3 -24.86 -0.19 1.22
N LYS A 4 -24.67 -1.52 1.22
CA LYS A 4 -23.66 -2.16 2.07
C LYS A 4 -22.29 -1.88 1.46
N TYR A 5 -21.58 -0.90 2.03
CA TYR A 5 -20.17 -0.69 1.71
C TYR A 5 -19.34 -1.93 2.08
N ARG A 6 -18.33 -2.25 1.28
CA ARG A 6 -17.24 -3.14 1.71
C ARG A 6 -16.45 -2.45 2.83
N VAL A 7 -16.17 -3.15 3.93
CA VAL A 7 -15.49 -2.56 5.10
C VAL A 7 -14.08 -3.12 5.23
N ARG A 8 -13.07 -2.31 4.93
CA ARG A 8 -11.66 -2.64 5.14
C ARG A 8 -11.31 -2.50 6.62
N LYS A 9 -10.96 -3.61 7.27
CA LYS A 9 -10.68 -3.69 8.71
C LYS A 9 -9.18 -3.59 9.00
N ASN A 10 -8.84 -3.10 10.20
CA ASN A 10 -7.50 -3.26 10.75
C ASN A 10 -7.16 -4.76 10.84
N VAL A 11 -5.96 -5.18 10.44
CA VAL A 11 -5.47 -6.56 10.56
C VAL A 11 -5.67 -7.13 11.97
N LEU A 12 -5.44 -6.32 13.02
CA LEU A 12 -5.58 -6.74 14.42
C LEU A 12 -7.05 -6.92 14.86
N HIS A 13 -8.02 -6.48 14.05
CA HIS A 13 -9.44 -6.70 14.29
C HIS A 13 -10.01 -7.87 13.48
N LEU A 14 -9.20 -8.53 12.64
CA LEU A 14 -9.65 -9.70 11.90
C LEU A 14 -9.78 -10.90 12.84
N THR A 15 -10.89 -11.61 12.70
CA THR A 15 -11.05 -12.95 13.29
C THR A 15 -10.14 -13.96 12.61
N ASP A 16 -9.87 -15.09 13.27
CA ASP A 16 -9.07 -16.17 12.68
C ASP A 16 -9.67 -16.68 11.36
N THR A 17 -11.01 -16.71 11.23
CA THR A 17 -11.68 -17.09 9.98
C THR A 17 -11.42 -16.07 8.88
N GLU A 18 -11.52 -14.77 9.16
CA GLU A 18 -11.23 -13.72 8.17
C GLU A 18 -9.78 -13.76 7.71
N LYS A 19 -8.82 -13.99 8.62
CA LYS A 19 -7.41 -14.18 8.28
C LYS A 19 -7.22 -15.38 7.33
N ARG A 20 -7.79 -16.54 7.68
CA ARG A 20 -7.71 -17.76 6.85
C ARG A 20 -8.34 -17.57 5.49
N ASP A 21 -9.50 -16.92 5.42
CA ASP A 21 -10.21 -16.71 4.16
C ASP A 21 -9.49 -15.71 3.26
N PHE A 22 -8.91 -14.64 3.83
CA PHE A 22 -8.05 -13.72 3.09
C PHE A 22 -6.83 -14.45 2.51
N VAL A 23 -6.09 -15.20 3.34
CA VAL A 23 -4.91 -15.98 2.90
C VAL A 23 -5.28 -16.96 1.80
N ARG A 24 -6.36 -17.74 1.98
CA ARG A 24 -6.83 -18.70 0.97
C ARG A 24 -7.14 -18.00 -0.36
N THR A 25 -7.81 -16.85 -0.30
CA THR A 25 -8.20 -16.08 -1.48
C THR A 25 -6.98 -15.56 -2.24
N VAL A 26 -5.97 -15.04 -1.53
CA VAL A 26 -4.69 -14.61 -2.14
C VAL A 26 -3.96 -15.77 -2.81
N LEU A 27 -3.90 -16.94 -2.15
CA LEU A 27 -3.29 -18.14 -2.74
C LEU A 27 -4.01 -18.59 -4.02
N ILE A 28 -5.35 -18.54 -4.03
CA ILE A 28 -6.14 -18.85 -5.24
C ILE A 28 -5.86 -17.84 -6.37
N LEU A 29 -5.75 -16.54 -6.07
CA LEU A 29 -5.39 -15.53 -7.07
C LEU A 29 -3.99 -15.81 -7.67
N LYS A 30 -3.05 -16.26 -6.84
CA LYS A 30 -1.70 -16.63 -7.30
C LYS A 30 -1.73 -17.88 -8.17
N GLU A 31 -2.42 -18.93 -7.74
CA GLU A 31 -2.58 -20.17 -8.51
C GLU A 31 -3.19 -19.92 -9.88
N LYS A 32 -4.15 -18.99 -9.98
CA LYS A 32 -4.79 -18.60 -11.25
C LYS A 32 -3.93 -17.68 -12.13
N GLY A 33 -2.73 -17.29 -11.70
CA GLY A 33 -1.87 -16.32 -12.38
C GLY A 33 -2.40 -14.87 -12.36
N ILE A 34 -3.49 -14.61 -11.61
CA ILE A 34 -4.08 -13.28 -11.50
C ILE A 34 -3.18 -12.36 -10.66
N TYR A 35 -2.61 -12.88 -9.57
CA TYR A 35 -1.70 -12.12 -8.69
C TYR A 35 -0.49 -11.56 -9.45
N ASP A 36 0.07 -12.32 -10.40
CA ASP A 36 1.28 -11.90 -11.13
C ASP A 36 1.04 -10.68 -12.03
N ARG A 37 -0.20 -10.43 -12.45
CA ARG A 37 -0.59 -9.22 -13.17
C ARG A 37 -0.37 -7.96 -12.33
N TYR A 38 -0.60 -8.06 -11.02
CA TYR A 38 -0.41 -6.95 -10.09
C TYR A 38 1.07 -6.62 -9.92
N ILE A 39 1.92 -7.65 -9.78
CA ILE A 39 3.39 -7.48 -9.77
C ILE A 39 3.85 -6.79 -11.07
N ALA A 40 3.38 -7.28 -12.23
CA ALA A 40 3.76 -6.73 -13.53
C ALA A 40 3.27 -5.28 -13.73
N TRP A 41 2.03 -4.94 -13.34
CA TRP A 41 1.51 -3.57 -13.46
C TRP A 41 2.29 -2.57 -12.62
N HIS A 42 2.65 -2.94 -11.39
CA HIS A 42 3.45 -2.10 -10.50
C HIS A 42 4.85 -1.86 -11.07
N GLY A 43 5.54 -2.93 -11.49
CA GLY A 43 6.85 -2.82 -12.14
C GLY A 43 6.81 -2.00 -13.44
N ALA A 44 5.78 -2.17 -14.26
CA ALA A 44 5.60 -1.40 -15.49
C ALA A 44 5.37 0.08 -15.21
N ALA A 45 4.54 0.43 -14.23
CA ALA A 45 4.28 1.82 -13.87
C ALA A 45 5.52 2.51 -13.28
N GLY A 46 6.34 1.78 -12.51
CA GLY A 46 7.64 2.25 -12.02
C GLY A 46 8.63 2.63 -13.13
N LYS A 47 8.52 1.99 -14.31
CA LYS A 47 9.35 2.25 -15.50
C LYS A 47 8.77 3.33 -16.43
N PHE A 48 7.52 3.74 -16.21
CA PHE A 48 6.84 4.73 -17.04
C PHE A 48 7.10 6.14 -16.50
N HIS A 49 8.21 6.76 -16.92
CA HIS A 49 8.63 8.07 -16.47
C HIS A 49 7.76 9.22 -17.01
N THR A 50 7.50 10.25 -16.20
CA THR A 50 6.58 11.36 -16.54
C THR A 50 7.19 12.75 -16.29
N PRO A 51 7.87 13.36 -17.29
CA PRO A 51 8.18 12.83 -18.62
C PRO A 51 9.37 11.85 -18.62
N PRO A 52 9.66 11.19 -19.76
CA PRO A 52 10.91 10.46 -19.95
C PRO A 52 12.14 11.30 -19.59
N GLY A 53 13.07 10.70 -18.85
CA GLY A 53 14.28 11.36 -18.34
C GLY A 53 14.12 12.05 -16.99
N SER A 54 12.90 12.13 -16.44
CA SER A 54 12.68 12.56 -15.05
C SER A 54 12.55 11.35 -14.10
N ASP A 55 12.79 11.56 -12.81
CA ASP A 55 12.64 10.50 -11.80
C ASP A 55 11.18 10.22 -11.42
N ARG A 56 10.25 11.11 -11.80
CA ARG A 56 8.80 10.87 -11.64
C ARG A 56 8.40 9.67 -12.48
N ASN A 57 7.55 8.81 -11.95
CA ASN A 57 6.91 7.74 -12.72
C ASN A 57 5.40 7.69 -12.48
N ALA A 58 4.69 6.84 -13.21
CA ALA A 58 3.23 6.78 -13.16
C ALA A 58 2.67 6.40 -11.78
N ALA A 59 3.44 5.67 -10.96
CA ALA A 59 2.99 5.15 -9.67
C ALA A 59 3.69 5.78 -8.46
N HIS A 60 4.83 6.45 -8.62
CA HIS A 60 5.64 6.96 -7.51
C HIS A 60 6.38 8.25 -7.88
N MET A 61 6.96 8.86 -6.84
CA MET A 61 7.79 10.06 -6.88
C MET A 61 7.06 11.26 -7.49
N SER A 62 5.72 11.25 -7.51
CA SER A 62 4.89 12.29 -8.09
C SER A 62 3.43 12.18 -7.62
N SER A 63 2.62 13.16 -8.02
CA SER A 63 1.26 13.39 -7.51
C SER A 63 0.32 12.20 -7.70
N ALA A 64 0.49 11.38 -8.74
CA ALA A 64 -0.33 10.21 -9.01
C ALA A 64 -0.09 9.05 -8.02
N PHE A 65 0.92 9.12 -7.14
CA PHE A 65 1.23 8.07 -6.17
C PHE A 65 0.00 7.55 -5.41
N LEU A 66 -0.77 8.44 -4.81
CA LEU A 66 -1.94 8.07 -4.02
C LEU A 66 -3.10 7.52 -4.87
N PRO A 67 -3.60 8.20 -5.92
CA PRO A 67 -4.69 7.67 -6.74
C PRO A 67 -4.31 6.41 -7.52
N TRP A 68 -3.06 6.27 -7.96
CA TRP A 68 -2.59 5.07 -8.66
C TRP A 68 -2.70 3.84 -7.75
N HIS A 69 -2.21 3.95 -6.51
CA HIS A 69 -2.29 2.85 -5.55
C HIS A 69 -3.73 2.60 -5.09
N ARG A 70 -4.57 3.63 -4.95
CA ARG A 70 -6.01 3.42 -4.66
C ARG A 70 -6.70 2.59 -5.75
N GLU A 71 -6.47 2.91 -7.02
CA GLU A 71 -7.01 2.13 -8.15
C GLU A 71 -6.44 0.70 -8.17
N TYR A 72 -5.14 0.55 -7.94
CA TYR A 72 -4.47 -0.74 -7.86
C TYR A 72 -5.11 -1.64 -6.78
N LEU A 73 -5.32 -1.11 -5.58
CA LEU A 73 -5.98 -1.81 -4.48
C LEU A 73 -7.46 -2.09 -4.76
N LEU A 74 -8.16 -1.17 -5.44
CA LEU A 74 -9.56 -1.38 -5.83
C LEU A 74 -9.70 -2.56 -6.79
N ARG A 75 -8.80 -2.65 -7.78
CA ARG A 75 -8.74 -3.79 -8.70
C ARG A 75 -8.46 -5.09 -7.94
N PHE A 76 -7.44 -5.07 -7.07
CA PHE A 76 -7.06 -6.23 -6.27
C PHE A 76 -8.21 -6.73 -5.40
N GLU A 77 -8.90 -5.82 -4.69
CA GLU A 77 -10.07 -6.18 -3.87
C GLU A 77 -11.23 -6.74 -4.69
N ARG A 78 -11.47 -6.23 -5.90
CA ARG A 78 -12.49 -6.80 -6.80
C ARG A 78 -12.14 -8.22 -7.23
N ASP A 79 -10.86 -8.49 -7.50
CA ASP A 79 -10.41 -9.85 -7.84
C ASP A 79 -10.51 -10.79 -6.61
N LEU A 80 -10.19 -10.32 -5.39
CA LEU A 80 -10.46 -11.09 -4.16
C LEU A 80 -11.95 -11.43 -4.04
N GLN A 81 -12.83 -10.45 -4.24
CA GLN A 81 -14.28 -10.59 -4.15
C GLN A 81 -14.85 -11.54 -5.22
N SER A 82 -14.20 -11.64 -6.38
CA SER A 82 -14.57 -12.60 -7.43
C SER A 82 -14.37 -14.06 -7.02
N ILE A 83 -13.48 -14.31 -6.07
CA ILE A 83 -13.22 -15.64 -5.50
C ILE A 83 -14.06 -15.85 -4.23
N ASN A 84 -14.11 -14.85 -3.34
CA ASN A 84 -14.94 -14.88 -2.13
C ASN A 84 -15.55 -13.49 -1.86
N PRO A 85 -16.88 -13.32 -2.03
CA PRO A 85 -17.55 -12.02 -1.89
C PRO A 85 -17.56 -11.47 -0.46
N GLU A 86 -17.16 -12.23 0.56
CA GLU A 86 -17.03 -11.73 1.93
C GLU A 86 -15.61 -11.20 2.25
N VAL A 87 -14.61 -11.46 1.39
CA VAL A 87 -13.21 -11.06 1.63
C VAL A 87 -12.93 -9.65 1.13
N THR A 88 -12.72 -8.72 2.06
CA THR A 88 -12.22 -7.36 1.78
C THR A 88 -10.73 -7.25 2.05
N LEU A 89 -10.07 -6.21 1.52
CA LEU A 89 -8.65 -5.97 1.78
C LEU A 89 -8.44 -5.35 3.18
N PRO A 90 -7.75 -6.01 4.13
CA PRO A 90 -7.42 -5.40 5.41
C PRO A 90 -6.26 -4.42 5.30
N TYR A 91 -6.06 -3.58 6.33
CA TYR A 91 -4.94 -2.65 6.40
C TYR A 91 -4.03 -2.90 7.61
N TRP A 92 -2.72 -2.78 7.39
CA TRP A 92 -1.71 -2.88 8.44
C TRP A 92 -1.43 -1.51 9.05
N GLU A 93 -1.92 -1.27 10.26
CA GLU A 93 -1.69 -0.03 11.01
C GLU A 93 -0.29 0.00 11.66
N TRP A 94 0.74 0.07 10.82
CA TRP A 94 2.15 0.01 11.20
C TRP A 94 2.55 1.08 12.22
N GLU A 95 1.86 2.21 12.28
CA GLU A 95 2.10 3.26 13.28
C GLU A 95 1.74 2.86 14.72
N THR A 96 0.93 1.81 14.89
CA THR A 96 0.59 1.20 16.18
C THR A 96 1.59 0.11 16.53
N ASP A 97 1.98 -0.74 15.56
CA ASP A 97 3.04 -1.73 15.75
C ASP A 97 4.37 -1.08 16.13
N ALA A 98 4.64 0.14 15.63
CA ALA A 98 5.81 0.94 15.99
C ALA A 98 5.91 1.29 17.49
N GLN A 99 4.83 1.13 18.27
CA GLN A 99 4.82 1.36 19.72
C GLN A 99 5.24 0.12 20.51
N MET A 100 5.29 -1.05 19.85
CA MET A 100 5.76 -2.28 20.47
C MET A 100 7.26 -2.19 20.75
N GLN A 101 7.71 -2.87 21.81
CA GLN A 101 9.15 -3.03 22.06
C GLN A 101 9.83 -3.78 20.91
N ASP A 102 9.13 -4.76 20.34
CA ASP A 102 9.58 -5.51 19.17
C ASP A 102 8.41 -5.64 18.17
N PRO A 103 8.33 -4.78 17.13
CA PRO A 103 7.28 -4.84 16.13
C PRO A 103 7.27 -6.15 15.31
N SER A 104 8.35 -6.94 15.32
CA SER A 104 8.35 -8.25 14.66
C SER A 104 7.41 -9.25 15.33
N GLN A 105 6.98 -8.99 16.57
CA GLN A 105 6.04 -9.82 17.32
C GLN A 105 4.56 -9.49 17.04
N SER A 106 4.28 -8.51 16.19
CA SER A 106 2.91 -8.17 15.81
C SER A 106 2.16 -9.38 15.23
N GLN A 107 0.87 -9.50 15.55
CA GLN A 107 0.02 -10.60 15.08
C GLN A 107 -0.17 -10.63 13.56
N ILE A 108 0.25 -9.60 12.83
CA ILE A 108 0.31 -9.64 11.36
C ILE A 108 1.32 -10.70 10.87
N TRP A 109 2.43 -10.89 11.59
CA TRP A 109 3.52 -11.80 11.23
C TRP A 109 3.32 -13.23 11.73
N SER A 110 2.11 -13.56 12.21
CA SER A 110 1.78 -14.89 12.67
C SER A 110 1.79 -15.92 11.53
N ALA A 111 1.99 -17.19 11.88
CA ALA A 111 2.06 -18.30 10.93
C ALA A 111 0.72 -18.61 10.23
N ASP A 112 -0.40 -18.12 10.75
CA ASP A 112 -1.73 -18.22 10.11
C ASP A 112 -2.07 -17.01 9.23
N PHE A 113 -1.18 -16.02 9.13
CA PHE A 113 -1.40 -14.82 8.32
C PHE A 113 -0.23 -14.52 7.38
N MET A 114 0.64 -13.54 7.65
CA MET A 114 1.71 -13.16 6.70
C MET A 114 2.96 -14.03 6.81
N GLY A 115 3.14 -14.80 7.89
CA GLY A 115 4.42 -15.44 8.22
C GLY A 115 5.46 -14.44 8.74
N GLY A 116 6.52 -14.95 9.36
CA GLY A 116 7.48 -14.15 10.11
C GLY A 116 8.54 -13.43 9.26
N ASN A 117 9.60 -13.00 9.96
CA ASN A 117 10.83 -12.46 9.37
C ASN A 117 11.59 -13.55 8.58
N GLY A 118 12.54 -13.14 7.75
CA GLY A 118 13.40 -14.05 7.01
C GLY A 118 14.41 -14.77 7.91
N ASN A 119 14.71 -16.02 7.58
CA ASN A 119 15.70 -16.83 8.28
C ASN A 119 17.13 -16.44 7.85
N PRO A 120 17.98 -15.90 8.75
CA PRO A 120 19.33 -15.45 8.38
C PRO A 120 20.25 -16.57 7.87
N ILE A 121 20.01 -17.82 8.26
CA ILE A 121 20.79 -18.99 7.80
C ILE A 121 20.43 -19.36 6.36
N LYS A 122 19.25 -18.95 5.88
CA LYS A 122 18.74 -19.19 4.52
C LYS A 122 18.72 -17.91 3.68
N ASP A 123 19.70 -17.03 3.87
CA ASP A 123 19.79 -15.74 3.18
C ASP A 123 18.50 -14.92 3.27
N PHE A 124 17.90 -14.89 4.46
CA PHE A 124 16.67 -14.16 4.78
C PHE A 124 15.42 -14.64 4.02
N ILE A 125 15.40 -15.89 3.55
CA ILE A 125 14.19 -16.54 3.04
C ILE A 125 13.16 -16.68 4.16
N VAL A 126 11.91 -16.31 3.86
CA VAL A 126 10.76 -16.59 4.73
C VAL A 126 10.47 -18.09 4.67
N ASP A 127 10.56 -18.77 5.81
CA ASP A 127 10.29 -20.22 5.93
C ASP A 127 9.08 -20.56 6.83
N THR A 128 8.38 -19.54 7.34
CA THR A 128 7.16 -19.68 8.15
C THR A 128 5.93 -19.08 7.45
N GLY A 129 4.74 -19.58 7.81
CA GLY A 129 3.47 -19.07 7.30
C GLY A 129 3.13 -19.47 5.85
N PRO A 130 2.01 -18.95 5.31
CA PRO A 130 1.44 -19.38 4.04
C PRO A 130 2.34 -19.05 2.83
N PHE A 131 3.13 -17.98 2.93
CA PHE A 131 3.92 -17.42 1.83
C PHE A 131 5.41 -17.76 1.89
N ALA A 132 5.77 -18.75 2.68
CA ALA A 132 7.15 -19.24 2.74
C ALA A 132 7.62 -19.85 1.41
N ALA A 133 8.93 -19.90 1.21
CA ALA A 133 9.52 -20.61 0.07
C ALA A 133 9.02 -22.07 -0.03
N GLY A 134 8.75 -22.51 -1.26
CA GLY A 134 8.13 -23.80 -1.56
C GLY A 134 6.59 -23.81 -1.49
N ARG A 135 5.97 -22.83 -0.83
CA ARG A 135 4.52 -22.60 -0.84
C ARG A 135 4.11 -21.41 -1.69
N TRP A 136 5.04 -20.47 -1.91
CA TRP A 136 4.84 -19.25 -2.67
C TRP A 136 6.06 -18.96 -3.56
N THR A 137 5.83 -18.83 -4.87
CA THR A 137 6.87 -18.48 -5.84
C THR A 137 6.89 -16.96 -6.07
N THR A 138 8.09 -16.42 -6.17
CA THR A 138 8.33 -15.01 -6.49
C THR A 138 8.91 -14.86 -7.89
N ILE A 139 8.75 -13.67 -8.47
CA ILE A 139 9.34 -13.29 -9.75
C ILE A 139 10.27 -12.07 -9.60
N ASP A 140 11.32 -12.03 -10.40
CA ASP A 140 12.22 -10.88 -10.52
C ASP A 140 11.61 -9.76 -11.38
N GLU A 141 12.38 -8.68 -11.57
CA GLU A 141 11.94 -7.51 -12.34
C GLU A 141 11.72 -7.82 -13.83
N GLN A 142 12.33 -8.90 -14.34
CA GLN A 142 12.16 -9.39 -15.71
C GLN A 142 10.98 -10.37 -15.83
N GLY A 143 10.33 -10.72 -14.73
CA GLY A 143 9.21 -11.65 -14.68
C GLY A 143 9.61 -13.12 -14.60
N ASN A 144 10.90 -13.43 -14.35
CA ASN A 144 11.38 -14.80 -14.22
C ASN A 144 11.31 -15.27 -12.75
N PRO A 145 11.19 -16.58 -12.48
CA PRO A 145 11.18 -17.09 -11.11
C PRO A 145 12.42 -16.70 -10.30
N SER A 146 12.23 -16.19 -9.07
CA SER A 146 13.31 -15.66 -8.21
C SER A 146 13.55 -16.44 -6.91
N GLY A 147 12.98 -17.64 -6.77
CA GLY A 147 13.40 -18.61 -5.73
C GLY A 147 12.81 -18.47 -4.33
N GLY A 148 11.86 -17.55 -4.10
CA GLY A 148 11.11 -17.45 -2.83
C GLY A 148 11.06 -16.05 -2.24
N LEU A 149 10.16 -15.86 -1.27
CA LEU A 149 9.99 -14.59 -0.56
C LEU A 149 11.09 -14.39 0.49
N LYS A 150 11.64 -13.17 0.57
CA LYS A 150 12.62 -12.74 1.56
C LYS A 150 12.11 -11.53 2.34
N ARG A 151 12.50 -11.44 3.62
CA ARG A 151 12.24 -10.30 4.52
C ARG A 151 13.41 -10.13 5.48
N ASN A 152 13.72 -8.90 5.90
CA ASN A 152 14.77 -8.65 6.89
C ASN A 152 14.44 -7.40 7.71
N PHE A 153 13.60 -7.59 8.73
CA PHE A 153 13.00 -6.51 9.50
C PHE A 153 14.03 -5.58 10.16
N GLY A 154 13.89 -4.27 9.94
CA GLY A 154 14.69 -3.23 10.59
C GLY A 154 16.20 -3.28 10.31
N ALA A 155 16.63 -4.02 9.27
CA ALA A 155 18.05 -4.29 9.05
C ALA A 155 18.81 -3.13 8.39
N THR A 156 18.11 -2.15 7.81
CA THR A 156 18.74 -1.00 7.15
C THR A 156 19.02 0.12 8.16
N LYS A 157 20.16 0.81 8.00
CA LYS A 157 20.53 1.94 8.87
C LYS A 157 19.56 3.11 8.74
N GLU A 158 18.97 3.28 7.56
CA GLU A 158 18.07 4.40 7.26
C GLU A 158 16.64 4.16 7.79
N ALA A 159 16.24 2.90 7.98
CA ALA A 159 14.91 2.53 8.46
C ALA A 159 14.94 1.36 9.49
N PRO A 160 15.59 1.55 10.65
CA PRO A 160 15.65 0.52 11.69
C PRO A 160 14.30 0.35 12.43
N THR A 161 13.43 1.35 12.36
CA THR A 161 12.11 1.36 13.01
C THR A 161 10.99 1.66 12.03
N LEU A 162 9.79 1.19 12.35
CA LEU A 162 8.56 1.60 11.66
C LEU A 162 8.25 3.09 11.93
N PRO A 163 7.49 3.76 11.05
CA PRO A 163 7.01 5.12 11.32
C PRO A 163 6.03 5.13 12.49
N THR A 164 6.03 6.22 13.24
CA THR A 164 5.24 6.38 14.47
C THR A 164 3.88 7.02 14.21
N ARG A 165 3.01 7.01 15.22
CA ARG A 165 1.74 7.74 15.20
C ARG A 165 1.93 9.25 15.02
N ASP A 166 2.98 9.82 15.61
CA ASP A 166 3.25 11.25 15.49
C ASP A 166 3.68 11.62 14.06
N ASP A 167 4.40 10.73 13.37
CA ASP A 167 4.73 10.91 11.95
C ASP A 167 3.45 11.01 11.10
N VAL A 168 2.49 10.10 11.35
CA VAL A 168 1.18 10.13 10.66
C VAL A 168 0.41 11.40 11.00
N LEU A 169 0.34 11.79 12.28
CA LEU A 169 -0.36 13.00 12.70
C LEU A 169 0.26 14.27 12.10
N ASN A 170 1.58 14.31 11.97
CA ASN A 170 2.28 15.44 11.36
C ASN A 170 2.01 15.53 9.85
N ALA A 171 1.98 14.40 9.13
CA ALA A 171 1.56 14.37 7.74
C ALA A 171 0.11 14.86 7.58
N LEU A 172 -0.81 14.45 8.46
CA LEU A 172 -2.22 14.86 8.41
C LEU A 172 -2.44 16.36 8.64
N LYS A 173 -1.47 17.09 9.21
CA LYS A 173 -1.55 18.56 9.38
C LYS A 173 -1.28 19.33 8.09
N ILE A 174 -0.63 18.71 7.10
CA ILE A 174 -0.25 19.38 5.86
C ILE A 174 -1.52 19.78 5.08
N THR A 175 -1.62 21.06 4.69
CA THR A 175 -2.83 21.59 4.04
C THR A 175 -2.90 21.27 2.55
N GLN A 176 -1.79 21.34 1.81
CA GLN A 176 -1.82 21.09 0.36
C GLN A 176 -1.72 19.60 0.07
N TYR A 177 -2.50 19.11 -0.91
CA TYR A 177 -2.37 17.73 -1.39
C TYR A 177 -0.95 17.48 -1.90
N ASP A 178 -0.50 18.33 -2.81
CA ASP A 178 0.85 18.32 -3.35
C ASP A 178 1.26 19.73 -3.75
N THR A 179 2.52 19.95 -4.08
CA THR A 179 3.05 21.24 -4.49
C THR A 179 4.00 21.09 -5.68
N PRO A 180 4.19 22.13 -6.52
CA PRO A 180 5.25 22.13 -7.51
C PRO A 180 6.63 21.86 -6.85
N PRO A 181 7.55 21.15 -7.53
CA PRO A 181 7.46 20.70 -8.91
C PRO A 181 6.80 19.31 -9.09
N TRP A 182 5.97 18.85 -8.15
CA TRP A 182 5.22 17.58 -8.24
C TRP A 182 6.14 16.35 -8.27
N ASP A 183 7.25 16.40 -7.53
CA ASP A 183 8.19 15.29 -7.38
C ASP A 183 8.63 15.07 -5.92
N MET A 184 9.69 14.28 -5.73
CA MET A 184 10.30 14.00 -4.42
C MET A 184 10.80 15.24 -3.66
N THR A 185 10.96 16.39 -4.32
CA THR A 185 11.42 17.65 -3.70
C THR A 185 10.29 18.54 -3.21
N SER A 186 9.03 18.18 -3.51
CA SER A 186 7.83 18.98 -3.21
C SER A 186 7.69 19.22 -1.71
N GLN A 187 7.81 20.48 -1.28
CA GLN A 187 7.73 20.89 0.13
C GLN A 187 6.29 21.20 0.53
N ASN A 188 5.95 21.05 1.82
CA ASN A 188 4.60 21.29 2.34
C ASN A 188 3.52 20.51 1.54
N SER A 189 3.88 19.34 1.04
CA SER A 189 3.06 18.44 0.23
C SER A 189 2.64 17.23 1.07
N PHE A 190 1.34 17.01 1.24
CA PHE A 190 0.84 15.83 1.94
C PHE A 190 1.27 14.55 1.22
N ARG A 191 1.15 14.50 -0.11
CA ARG A 191 1.57 13.38 -0.96
C ARG A 191 3.04 13.05 -0.70
N ASN A 192 3.93 14.03 -0.79
CA ASN A 192 5.37 13.80 -0.67
C ASN A 192 5.81 13.48 0.77
N GLN A 193 5.13 14.06 1.75
CA GLN A 193 5.32 13.72 3.16
C GLN A 193 4.91 12.27 3.42
N LEU A 194 3.71 11.87 3.00
CA LEU A 194 3.17 10.52 3.21
C LEU A 194 3.95 9.46 2.43
N GLU A 195 4.34 9.77 1.19
CA GLU A 195 5.20 8.92 0.38
C GLU A 195 6.57 8.72 1.06
N GLY A 196 7.09 9.77 1.70
CA GLY A 196 8.19 9.66 2.66
C GLY A 196 9.55 10.14 2.14
N PHE A 197 9.57 11.15 1.27
CA PHE A 197 10.82 11.76 0.77
C PHE A 197 11.29 12.96 1.59
N ILE A 198 10.40 13.64 2.31
CA ILE A 198 10.77 14.73 3.22
C ILE A 198 11.57 14.16 4.40
N ASN A 199 12.87 14.49 4.44
CA ASN A 199 13.83 13.92 5.39
C ASN A 199 13.77 12.38 5.39
N GLY A 200 13.64 11.80 4.20
CA GLY A 200 13.39 10.38 3.97
C GLY A 200 14.56 9.44 4.29
N PRO A 201 14.29 8.13 4.40
CA PRO A 201 12.98 7.50 4.23
C PRO A 201 12.08 7.67 5.48
N GLN A 202 10.83 8.09 5.24
CA GLN A 202 9.77 8.19 6.25
C GLN A 202 8.50 7.48 5.79
N LEU A 203 7.52 7.33 6.68
CA LEU A 203 6.17 6.83 6.39
C LEU A 203 6.16 5.65 5.39
N HIS A 204 5.56 5.79 4.21
CA HIS A 204 5.49 4.74 3.19
C HIS A 204 6.88 4.18 2.82
N ASN A 205 7.82 5.03 2.42
CA ASN A 205 9.18 4.60 2.04
C ASN A 205 9.89 3.88 3.20
N ARG A 206 9.71 4.35 4.44
CA ARG A 206 10.31 3.73 5.62
C ARG A 206 9.74 2.34 5.90
N VAL A 207 8.45 2.10 5.70
CA VAL A 207 7.87 0.75 5.87
C VAL A 207 8.44 -0.23 4.85
N HIS A 208 8.53 0.17 3.57
CA HIS A 208 9.18 -0.64 2.53
C HIS A 208 10.62 -1.03 2.92
N ARG A 209 11.41 -0.05 3.37
CA ARG A 209 12.80 -0.26 3.80
C ARG A 209 12.92 -1.07 5.10
N TRP A 210 11.96 -0.93 6.01
CA TRP A 210 11.92 -1.68 7.27
C TRP A 210 11.62 -3.16 7.03
N VAL A 211 10.67 -3.50 6.15
CA VAL A 211 10.36 -4.92 5.84
C VAL A 211 11.54 -5.60 5.12
N GLY A 212 12.18 -4.88 4.20
CA GLY A 212 13.32 -5.40 3.43
C GLY A 212 12.92 -6.50 2.44
N GLY A 213 13.91 -7.27 1.96
CA GLY A 213 13.69 -8.28 0.93
C GLY A 213 13.05 -7.70 -0.34
N GLN A 214 12.07 -8.39 -0.93
CA GLN A 214 11.34 -7.86 -2.08
C GLN A 214 10.61 -6.54 -1.74
N MET A 215 10.01 -6.41 -0.55
CA MET A 215 9.36 -5.16 -0.11
C MET A 215 10.31 -3.95 -0.10
N GLY A 216 11.62 -4.16 0.06
CA GLY A 216 12.62 -3.08 0.02
C GLY A 216 12.96 -2.55 -1.37
N VAL A 217 12.42 -3.16 -2.44
CA VAL A 217 12.76 -2.85 -3.84
C VAL A 217 11.48 -2.62 -4.62
N VAL A 218 11.28 -1.39 -5.13
CA VAL A 218 10.03 -0.95 -5.78
C VAL A 218 9.48 -1.97 -6.77
N PRO A 219 10.18 -2.36 -7.86
CA PRO A 219 9.60 -3.23 -8.89
C PRO A 219 9.18 -4.63 -8.41
N THR A 220 9.72 -5.12 -7.30
CA THR A 220 9.45 -6.49 -6.81
C THR A 220 8.63 -6.52 -5.54
N ALA A 221 8.38 -5.38 -4.89
CA ALA A 221 7.65 -5.29 -3.62
C ALA A 221 6.31 -6.03 -3.60
N PRO A 222 5.48 -6.03 -4.67
CA PRO A 222 4.21 -6.77 -4.66
C PRO A 222 4.36 -8.30 -4.60
N ASN A 223 5.56 -8.87 -4.75
CA ASN A 223 5.79 -10.29 -4.47
C ASN A 223 5.43 -10.68 -3.03
N ASP A 224 5.52 -9.74 -2.09
CA ASP A 224 5.09 -9.92 -0.71
C ASP A 224 3.62 -9.51 -0.55
N PRO A 225 2.72 -10.40 -0.10
CA PRO A 225 1.32 -10.04 0.14
C PRO A 225 1.12 -8.89 1.14
N VAL A 226 2.10 -8.64 2.04
CA VAL A 226 2.02 -7.49 2.97
C VAL A 226 2.05 -6.15 2.25
N PHE A 227 2.51 -6.09 0.98
CA PHE A 227 2.43 -4.90 0.13
C PHE A 227 1.02 -4.31 0.11
N PHE A 228 0.01 -5.14 -0.11
CA PHE A 228 -1.37 -4.69 -0.24
C PHE A 228 -1.94 -4.19 1.09
N LEU A 229 -1.54 -4.78 2.20
CA LEU A 229 -1.94 -4.37 3.56
C LEU A 229 -1.27 -3.05 3.95
N HIS A 230 0.01 -2.88 3.59
CA HIS A 230 0.74 -1.64 3.76
C HIS A 230 0.08 -0.50 2.99
N HIS A 231 -0.17 -0.70 1.69
CA HIS A 231 -0.79 0.30 0.82
C HIS A 231 -2.25 0.57 1.19
N ALA A 232 -2.98 -0.42 1.71
CA ALA A 232 -4.32 -0.19 2.26
C ALA A 232 -4.29 0.77 3.46
N ASN A 233 -3.21 0.79 4.25
CA ASN A 233 -3.04 1.76 5.33
C ASN A 233 -2.64 3.15 4.81
N VAL A 234 -1.78 3.22 3.78
CA VAL A 234 -1.48 4.49 3.09
C VAL A 234 -2.76 5.11 2.51
N ASP A 235 -3.60 4.31 1.86
CA ASP A 235 -4.89 4.75 1.33
C ASP A 235 -5.87 5.19 2.45
N ARG A 236 -5.87 4.51 3.60
CA ARG A 236 -6.65 4.92 4.78
C ARG A 236 -6.21 6.30 5.28
N ILE A 237 -4.91 6.53 5.41
CA ILE A 237 -4.36 7.81 5.87
C ILE A 237 -4.75 8.92 4.89
N TRP A 238 -4.70 8.66 3.59
CA TRP A 238 -5.18 9.61 2.58
C TRP A 238 -6.69 9.89 2.72
N ALA A 239 -7.52 8.86 2.87
CA ALA A 239 -8.96 9.04 3.10
C ALA A 239 -9.25 9.88 4.36
N VAL A 240 -8.50 9.69 5.45
CA VAL A 240 -8.58 10.53 6.64
C VAL A 240 -8.19 11.97 6.35
N TRP A 241 -7.09 12.19 5.62
CA TRP A 241 -6.66 13.53 5.20
C TRP A 241 -7.73 14.24 4.37
N GLN A 242 -8.38 13.55 3.43
CA GLN A 242 -9.46 14.10 2.61
C GLN A 242 -10.68 14.55 3.44
N ILE A 243 -10.97 13.85 4.54
CA ILE A 243 -12.05 14.23 5.47
C ILE A 243 -11.65 15.47 6.28
N VAL A 244 -10.42 15.53 6.79
CA VAL A 244 -9.90 16.66 7.57
C VAL A 244 -9.83 17.92 6.71
N HIS A 245 -9.33 17.80 5.48
CA HIS A 245 -9.12 18.89 4.53
C HIS A 245 -10.17 18.88 3.43
N ARG A 246 -11.46 18.76 3.78
CA ARG A 246 -12.58 18.60 2.82
C ARG A 246 -12.70 19.68 1.73
N ASN A 247 -12.08 20.84 1.94
CA ASN A 247 -12.07 21.97 0.99
C ASN A 247 -10.83 21.97 0.09
N GLN A 248 -9.88 21.06 0.33
CA GLN A 248 -8.74 20.81 -0.53
C GLN A 248 -9.09 19.76 -1.57
N ASN A 249 -8.37 19.76 -2.67
CA ASN A 249 -8.51 18.78 -3.73
C ASN A 249 -7.13 18.35 -4.24
N TYR A 250 -7.13 17.35 -5.12
CA TYR A 250 -5.95 16.88 -5.82
C TYR A 250 -5.21 18.01 -6.56
N GLN A 251 -3.89 17.92 -6.56
CA GLN A 251 -3.01 18.80 -7.32
C GLN A 251 -1.89 17.96 -7.93
N PRO A 252 -1.46 18.23 -9.18
CA PRO A 252 -1.89 19.34 -10.03
C PRO A 252 -3.25 19.10 -10.71
N MET A 253 -4.06 20.16 -10.83
CA MET A 253 -5.31 20.10 -11.60
C MET A 253 -5.04 20.06 -13.12
N LYS A 254 -3.98 20.75 -13.55
CA LYS A 254 -3.51 20.90 -14.93
C LYS A 254 -2.06 21.40 -14.91
N ASN A 255 -1.40 21.43 -16.07
CA ASN A 255 -0.05 21.98 -16.27
C ASN A 255 1.07 21.27 -15.49
N GLY A 256 0.79 20.15 -14.81
CA GLY A 256 1.80 19.19 -14.41
C GLY A 256 2.18 18.26 -15.56
N PRO A 257 3.17 17.37 -15.36
CA PRO A 257 3.51 16.35 -16.35
C PRO A 257 2.30 15.51 -16.76
N PHE A 258 2.25 15.09 -18.03
CA PHE A 258 1.20 14.17 -18.49
C PHE A 258 1.23 12.87 -17.67
N GLY A 259 0.06 12.43 -17.23
CA GLY A 259 -0.12 11.29 -16.32
C GLY A 259 -0.19 11.71 -14.84
N GLN A 260 0.07 12.98 -14.52
CA GLN A 260 0.04 13.49 -13.14
C GLN A 260 -1.11 14.47 -12.89
N ASN A 261 -1.79 14.98 -13.92
CA ASN A 261 -2.91 15.90 -13.72
C ASN A 261 -4.18 15.17 -13.29
N PHE A 262 -5.10 15.90 -12.65
CA PHE A 262 -6.33 15.35 -12.07
C PHE A 262 -7.18 14.49 -13.03
N ARG A 263 -7.11 14.76 -14.34
CA ARG A 263 -7.87 14.06 -15.39
C ARG A 263 -7.00 13.30 -16.38
N ASP A 264 -5.71 13.17 -16.10
CA ASP A 264 -4.85 12.38 -16.96
C ASP A 264 -5.03 10.88 -16.64
N PRO A 265 -4.95 10.01 -17.65
CA PRO A 265 -4.95 8.57 -17.42
C PRO A 265 -3.70 8.15 -16.66
N MET A 266 -3.88 7.30 -15.66
CA MET A 266 -2.81 6.72 -14.86
C MET A 266 -2.34 5.40 -15.49
N TYR A 267 -1.23 5.44 -16.24
CA TYR A 267 -0.62 4.24 -16.81
C TYR A 267 -0.42 3.15 -15.74
N PRO A 268 -0.80 1.89 -15.97
CA PRO A 268 -1.14 1.26 -17.26
C PRO A 268 -2.65 1.25 -17.60
N TRP A 269 -3.45 2.09 -16.95
CA TRP A 269 -4.91 2.14 -17.13
C TRP A 269 -5.37 3.49 -17.70
N ASN A 270 -6.65 3.54 -18.07
CA ASN A 270 -7.32 4.79 -18.43
C ASN A 270 -7.92 5.52 -17.22
N THR A 271 -7.92 4.89 -16.04
CA THR A 271 -8.43 5.49 -14.79
C THR A 271 -7.65 6.75 -14.48
N THR A 272 -8.34 7.81 -14.10
CA THR A 272 -7.77 9.11 -13.73
C THR A 272 -7.79 9.30 -12.20
N PRO A 273 -7.02 10.26 -11.65
CA PRO A 273 -7.17 10.67 -10.26
C PRO A 273 -8.60 11.10 -9.89
N GLU A 274 -9.33 11.75 -10.80
CA GLU A 274 -10.73 12.15 -10.60
C GLU A 274 -11.64 10.94 -10.33
N ASP A 275 -11.47 9.85 -11.09
CA ASP A 275 -12.30 8.64 -10.98
C ASP A 275 -12.24 8.00 -9.58
N VAL A 276 -11.09 8.11 -8.91
CA VAL A 276 -10.83 7.46 -7.61
C VAL A 276 -10.76 8.45 -6.44
N MET A 277 -11.08 9.71 -6.65
CA MET A 277 -10.93 10.75 -5.63
C MET A 277 -11.83 10.50 -4.41
N ASN A 278 -13.03 9.94 -4.59
CA ASN A 278 -13.94 9.60 -3.51
C ASN A 278 -14.00 8.09 -3.30
N HIS A 279 -13.29 7.58 -2.29
CA HIS A 279 -13.21 6.14 -2.01
C HIS A 279 -14.58 5.51 -1.70
N ARG A 280 -15.50 6.24 -1.07
CA ARG A 280 -16.86 5.75 -0.80
C ARG A 280 -17.67 5.52 -2.07
N LYS A 281 -17.44 6.31 -3.13
CA LYS A 281 -18.06 6.06 -4.46
C LYS A 281 -17.51 4.80 -5.12
N LEU A 282 -16.32 4.35 -4.74
CA LEU A 282 -15.72 3.08 -5.19
C LEU A 282 -16.30 1.87 -4.45
N GLY A 283 -17.18 2.09 -3.46
CA GLY A 283 -17.94 1.05 -2.77
C GLY A 283 -17.27 0.47 -1.53
N TYR A 284 -16.25 1.13 -0.97
CA TYR A 284 -15.62 0.70 0.28
C TYR A 284 -15.46 1.85 1.29
N VAL A 285 -15.29 1.48 2.55
CA VAL A 285 -14.96 2.35 3.70
C VAL A 285 -13.94 1.66 4.60
N TYR A 286 -13.27 2.42 5.45
CA TYR A 286 -12.46 1.88 6.54
C TYR A 286 -13.28 1.75 7.83
N ASP A 287 -13.01 0.73 8.63
CA ASP A 287 -13.74 0.45 9.89
C ASP A 287 -13.79 1.66 10.86
N ILE A 288 -12.74 2.48 10.91
CA ILE A 288 -12.66 3.71 11.71
C ILE A 288 -13.72 4.76 11.35
N GLU A 289 -14.21 4.77 10.11
CA GLU A 289 -15.24 5.71 9.65
C GLU A 289 -16.62 5.35 10.21
N LEU A 290 -16.85 4.08 10.55
CA LEU A 290 -18.10 3.58 11.09
C LEU A 290 -18.21 3.76 12.60
N ARG A 291 -17.07 3.82 13.31
CA ARG A 291 -17.04 3.99 14.78
C ARG A 291 -17.50 5.39 15.22
N LYS A 292 -17.37 6.41 14.37
CA LYS A 292 -17.78 7.80 14.70
C LYS A 292 -19.29 8.03 14.64
N SER A 293 -20.08 7.22 13.92
CA SER A 293 -21.53 7.42 13.82
C SER A 293 -22.29 7.02 15.09
N LYS A 294 -21.69 6.24 15.99
CA LYS A 294 -22.32 5.75 17.24
C LYS A 294 -22.16 6.68 18.46
N ARG A 295 -21.45 7.81 18.35
CA ARG A 295 -21.28 8.78 19.45
C ARG A 295 -22.15 10.03 19.32
N SER A 296 -23.06 10.05 18.34
CA SER A 296 -23.98 11.15 18.05
C SER A 296 -25.44 10.68 17.96
N SER A 297 -25.78 9.57 18.64
CA SER A 297 -27.14 9.07 18.82
C SER A 297 -27.44 8.92 20.30
#